data_AF-A0A2C9LKE5-F1
#
_entry.id   AF-A0A2C9LKE5-F1
#
_cell.length_a   1.000
_cell.length_b   1.000
_cell.length_c   1.000
_cell.angle_alpha   90.00
_cell.angle_beta   90.00
_cell.angle_gamma   90.00
#
_symmetry.space_group_name_H-M   'P 1'
#
loop_
_entity.id
_entity.type
_entity.pdbx_description
1 polymer ?
#
loop_
_entity_poly.entity_id
_entity_poly.type
_entity_poly.pdbx_seq_one_letter_code
_entity_poly.pdbx_strand_id
1 'polypeptide(L)'
;YLQDDLKVSTFIHHRDLGPGYTDQQMFEAMRDILRILLLITEQFLNNYDLSNIIMKYASHSVSPVNEKRVVLLVQQTQLYNIPGSLYDVLEDSRIIVISDLSAHLDYAQRQAIKQCLRDIQ
;
A
#
# COMPACT_ATOMS: atom_id res chain seq x y z
N TYR A 1 10.88 -11.76 -6.39
CA TYR A 1 10.30 -11.30 -7.67
C TYR A 1 10.13 -9.79 -7.74
N LEU A 2 9.25 -9.12 -6.96
CA LEU A 2 9.15 -7.64 -6.98
C LEU A 2 10.39 -6.94 -6.38
N GLN A 3 10.93 -7.42 -5.26
CA GLN A 3 12.18 -6.89 -4.66
C GLN A 3 13.37 -6.94 -5.63
N ASP A 4 13.56 -8.09 -6.29
CA ASP A 4 14.69 -8.31 -7.22
C ASP A 4 14.56 -7.48 -8.51
N ASP A 5 13.35 -7.35 -9.06
CA ASP A 5 13.07 -6.57 -10.28
C ASP A 5 13.15 -5.05 -10.06
N LEU A 6 12.83 -4.59 -8.86
CA LEU A 6 12.73 -3.17 -8.52
C LEU A 6 13.92 -2.64 -7.72
N LYS A 7 14.78 -3.52 -7.20
CA LYS A 7 15.87 -3.17 -6.27
C LYS A 7 15.38 -2.36 -5.06
N VAL A 8 14.16 -2.62 -4.60
CA VAL A 8 13.57 -1.97 -3.43
C VAL A 8 13.57 -2.92 -2.25
N SER A 9 13.96 -2.43 -1.07
CA SER A 9 13.76 -3.16 0.17
C SER A 9 12.27 -3.10 0.54
N THR A 10 11.52 -4.17 0.27
CA THR A 10 10.11 -4.26 0.74
C THR A 10 10.05 -4.83 2.14
N PHE A 11 9.34 -4.13 3.03
CA PHE A 11 8.85 -4.67 4.27
C PHE A 11 7.48 -5.33 4.03
N ILE A 12 7.35 -6.61 4.35
CA ILE A 12 6.12 -7.38 4.23
C ILE A 12 5.72 -7.83 5.62
N HIS A 13 4.62 -7.28 6.14
CA HIS A 13 4.14 -7.53 7.50
C HIS A 13 4.16 -9.01 7.90
N HIS A 14 3.55 -9.91 7.11
CA HIS A 14 3.51 -11.34 7.47
C HIS A 14 4.86 -12.07 7.38
N ARG A 15 5.84 -11.55 6.65
CA ARG A 15 7.14 -12.19 6.46
C ARG A 15 8.18 -11.65 7.45
N ASP A 16 8.17 -10.33 7.63
CA ASP A 16 9.21 -9.60 8.35
C ASP A 16 8.81 -9.40 9.82
N LEU A 17 7.53 -9.59 10.16
CA LEU A 17 7.02 -9.62 11.53
C LEU A 17 6.66 -11.06 11.92
N GLY A 18 7.45 -11.64 12.82
CA GLY A 18 7.17 -12.95 13.40
C GLY A 18 5.94 -12.93 14.32
N PRO A 19 5.48 -14.11 14.79
CA PRO A 19 4.38 -14.19 15.75
C PRO A 19 4.73 -13.42 17.04
N GLY A 20 3.81 -12.55 17.49
CA GLY A 20 3.98 -11.72 18.70
C GLY A 20 4.26 -10.23 18.44
N TYR A 21 4.24 -9.79 17.18
CA TYR A 21 4.41 -8.38 16.84
C TYR A 21 3.21 -7.52 17.27
N THR A 22 3.51 -6.28 17.70
CA THR A 22 2.48 -5.31 18.09
C THR A 22 2.21 -4.30 16.98
N ASP A 23 1.00 -3.73 16.95
CA ASP A 23 0.63 -2.66 16.02
C ASP A 23 1.62 -1.49 16.06
N GLN A 24 2.20 -1.21 17.24
CA GLN A 24 3.21 -0.16 17.41
C GLN A 24 4.44 -0.39 16.54
N GLN A 25 4.97 -1.61 16.50
CA GLN A 25 6.17 -1.90 15.75
C GLN A 25 5.90 -1.88 14.23
N MET A 26 4.68 -2.18 13.79
CA MET A 26 4.25 -1.95 12.41
C MET A 26 4.29 -0.45 12.06
N PHE A 27 3.77 0.42 12.93
CA PHE A 27 3.81 1.87 12.68
C PHE A 27 5.24 2.43 12.68
N GLU A 28 6.11 1.90 13.55
CA GLU A 28 7.54 2.23 13.55
C GLU A 28 8.20 1.84 12.22
N ALA A 29 7.97 0.61 11.74
CA ALA A 29 8.46 0.19 10.43
C ALA A 29 7.94 1.08 9.29
N MET A 30 6.64 1.45 9.33
CA MET A 30 6.06 2.37 8.33
C MET A 30 6.70 3.77 8.35
N ARG A 31 7.23 4.23 9.49
CA ARG A 31 7.86 5.55 9.61
C ARG A 31 9.15 5.65 8.80
N ASP A 32 9.93 4.58 8.74
CA ASP A 32 11.24 4.54 8.09
C ASP A 32 11.17 4.11 6.61
N ILE A 33 9.98 3.76 6.13
CA ILE A 33 9.74 3.33 4.75
C ILE A 33 9.47 4.52 3.82
N LEU A 34 10.19 4.56 2.70
CA LEU A 34 10.07 5.58 1.64
C LEU A 34 8.74 5.52 0.87
N ARG A 35 8.23 4.30 0.62
CA ARG A 35 7.00 4.04 -0.16
C ARG A 35 6.17 2.95 0.49
N ILE A 36 4.90 3.23 0.74
CA ILE A 36 3.92 2.31 1.28
C ILE A 36 3.07 1.80 0.13
N LEU A 37 3.16 0.50 -0.15
CA LEU A 37 2.24 -0.19 -1.03
C LEU A 37 1.13 -0.80 -0.16
N LEU A 38 -0.06 -0.20 -0.18
CA LEU A 38 -1.19 -0.65 0.61
C LEU A 38 -2.16 -1.44 -0.27
N LEU A 39 -2.34 -2.72 0.06
CA LEU A 39 -3.22 -3.63 -0.64
C LEU A 39 -4.57 -3.74 0.09
N ILE A 40 -5.62 -3.18 -0.51
CA ILE A 40 -7.00 -3.21 -0.01
C ILE A 40 -7.74 -4.36 -0.68
N THR A 41 -8.03 -5.39 0.11
CA THR A 41 -8.81 -6.58 -0.29
C THR A 41 -9.92 -6.82 0.71
N GLU A 42 -10.87 -7.70 0.36
CA GLU A 42 -11.87 -8.16 1.32
C GLU A 42 -11.24 -8.73 2.60
N GLN A 43 -10.17 -9.53 2.46
CA GLN A 43 -9.46 -10.12 3.60
C GLN A 43 -8.80 -9.07 4.50
N PHE A 44 -8.24 -8.01 3.92
CA PHE A 44 -7.71 -6.89 4.70
C PHE A 44 -8.83 -6.28 5.53
N LEU A 45 -9.94 -5.93 4.89
CA LEU A 45 -11.08 -5.24 5.49
C LEU A 45 -11.87 -6.09 6.51
N ASN A 46 -11.71 -7.41 6.55
CA ASN A 46 -12.34 -8.29 7.55
C ASN A 46 -12.00 -7.89 9.00
N ASN A 47 -10.84 -7.26 9.23
CA ASN A 47 -10.56 -6.56 10.50
C ASN A 47 -10.66 -5.05 10.27
N TYR A 48 -11.89 -4.55 10.32
CA TYR A 48 -12.17 -3.17 9.93
C TYR A 48 -11.46 -2.15 10.82
N ASP A 49 -11.37 -2.38 12.14
CA ASP A 49 -10.73 -1.44 13.07
C ASP A 49 -9.24 -1.27 12.75
N LEU A 50 -8.52 -2.39 12.61
CA LEU A 50 -7.10 -2.36 12.26
C LEU A 50 -6.89 -1.77 10.86
N SER A 51 -7.71 -2.18 9.89
CA SER A 51 -7.65 -1.66 8.51
C SER A 51 -7.84 -0.15 8.45
N ASN A 52 -8.82 0.36 9.18
CA ASN A 52 -9.11 1.79 9.25
C ASN A 52 -7.95 2.57 9.87
N ILE A 53 -7.33 2.04 10.93
CA ILE A 53 -6.14 2.66 11.53
C ILE A 53 -4.97 2.67 10.52
N ILE A 54 -4.72 1.56 9.83
CA ILE A 54 -3.67 1.47 8.81
C ILE A 54 -3.91 2.47 7.67
N MET A 55 -5.15 2.56 7.17
CA MET A 55 -5.52 3.51 6.11
C MET A 55 -5.34 4.96 6.54
N LYS A 56 -5.75 5.33 7.76
CA LYS A 56 -5.52 6.67 8.33
C LYS A 56 -4.05 6.98 8.55
N TYR A 57 -3.28 6.01 9.03
CA TYR A 57 -1.85 6.20 9.20
C TYR A 57 -1.16 6.39 7.85
N ALA A 58 -1.52 5.58 6.84
CA ALA A 58 -1.01 5.73 5.49
C ALA A 58 -1.31 7.13 4.95
N SER A 59 -2.53 7.65 5.09
CA SER A 59 -2.84 9.01 4.63
C SER A 59 -2.04 10.07 5.38
N HIS A 60 -1.91 9.97 6.71
CA HIS A 60 -1.13 10.91 7.52
C HIS A 60 0.38 10.83 7.30
N SER A 61 0.87 9.73 6.73
CA SER A 61 2.30 9.55 6.43
C SER A 61 2.76 10.35 5.21
N VAL A 62 1.81 10.79 4.37
CA VAL A 62 2.05 11.67 3.22
C VAL A 62 2.37 13.08 3.74
N SER A 63 3.40 13.69 3.18
CA SER A 63 3.86 15.03 3.56
C SER A 63 4.39 15.77 2.34
N PRO A 64 4.55 17.11 2.38
CA PRO A 64 5.09 17.86 1.25
C PRO A 64 6.49 17.38 0.79
N VAL A 65 7.28 16.79 1.69
CA VAL A 65 8.60 16.21 1.35
C VAL A 65 8.50 14.79 0.80
N ASN A 66 7.34 14.14 0.90
CA ASN A 66 7.09 12.80 0.41
C ASN A 66 5.61 12.63 0.00
N GLU A 67 5.17 13.43 -0.97
CA GLU A 67 3.78 13.46 -1.44
C GLU A 67 3.39 12.13 -2.11
N LYS A 68 4.40 11.46 -2.66
CA LYS A 68 4.29 10.20 -3.41
C LYS A 68 4.46 8.96 -2.53
N ARG A 69 4.28 9.09 -1.22
CA ARG A 69 4.59 8.01 -0.27
C ARG A 69 3.69 6.80 -0.42
N VAL A 70 2.41 6.99 -0.68
CA VAL A 70 1.42 5.91 -0.71
C VAL A 70 1.10 5.51 -2.14
N VAL A 71 0.92 4.21 -2.36
CA VAL A 71 0.39 3.59 -3.58
C VAL A 71 -0.67 2.60 -3.14
N LEU A 72 -1.89 2.76 -3.67
CA LEU A 72 -2.99 1.85 -3.39
C LEU A 72 -3.05 0.77 -4.47
N LEU A 73 -3.10 -0.48 -4.01
CA LEU A 73 -3.59 -1.60 -4.79
C LEU A 73 -4.96 -1.96 -4.23
N VAL A 74 -6.01 -1.86 -5.02
CA VAL A 74 -7.36 -2.09 -4.52
C VAL A 74 -8.05 -3.15 -5.35
N GLN A 75 -8.60 -4.16 -4.69
CA GLN A 75 -9.49 -5.10 -5.34
C GLN A 75 -10.71 -4.34 -5.87
N GLN A 76 -11.10 -4.56 -7.12
CA GLN A 76 -12.15 -3.79 -7.78
C GLN A 76 -13.47 -3.76 -6.99
N THR A 77 -13.83 -4.86 -6.35
CA THR A 77 -15.01 -4.99 -5.49
C THR A 77 -14.92 -4.19 -4.18
N GLN A 78 -13.77 -3.58 -3.87
CA GLN A 78 -13.49 -2.87 -2.61
C GLN A 78 -13.19 -1.38 -2.83
N LEU A 79 -13.30 -0.87 -4.06
CA LEU A 79 -13.05 0.54 -4.38
C LEU A 79 -13.87 1.52 -3.53
N TYR A 80 -15.13 1.17 -3.25
CA TYR A 80 -16.03 1.99 -2.44
C TYR A 80 -15.68 1.99 -0.94
N ASN A 81 -14.80 1.09 -0.49
CA ASN A 81 -14.34 1.02 0.90
C ASN A 81 -13.08 1.86 1.16
N ILE A 82 -12.55 2.55 0.13
CA ILE A 82 -11.46 3.50 0.32
C ILE A 82 -12.01 4.75 1.04
N PRO A 83 -11.49 5.11 2.22
CA PRO A 83 -11.93 6.30 2.94
C PRO A 83 -11.53 7.58 2.19
N GLY A 84 -12.37 8.62 2.29
CA GLY A 84 -12.10 9.95 1.70
C GLY A 84 -10.72 10.50 2.04
N SER A 85 -10.25 10.28 3.28
CA SER A 85 -8.93 10.73 3.73
C SER A 85 -7.75 10.17 2.91
N LEU A 86 -7.92 9.02 2.25
CA LEU A 86 -6.91 8.49 1.33
C LEU A 86 -7.02 9.16 -0.05
N TYR A 87 -8.24 9.40 -0.55
CA TYR A 87 -8.45 10.16 -1.79
C TYR A 87 -7.92 11.59 -1.70
N ASP A 88 -8.02 12.22 -0.53
CA ASP A 88 -7.55 13.60 -0.32
C ASP A 88 -6.02 13.77 -0.48
N VAL A 89 -5.26 12.68 -0.35
CA VAL A 89 -3.78 12.70 -0.37
C VAL A 89 -3.18 11.91 -1.52
N LEU A 90 -4.01 11.28 -2.36
CA LEU A 90 -3.57 10.43 -3.45
C LEU A 90 -4.03 10.99 -4.80
N GLU A 91 -3.10 11.02 -5.74
CA GLU A 91 -3.43 11.16 -7.15
C GLU A 91 -4.07 9.87 -7.68
N ASP A 92 -5.00 9.98 -8.63
CA ASP A 92 -5.65 8.84 -9.30
C ASP A 92 -4.63 7.85 -9.89
N SER A 93 -3.48 8.35 -10.37
CA SER A 93 -2.38 7.56 -10.91
C SER A 93 -1.80 6.54 -9.92
N ARG A 94 -2.03 6.74 -8.62
CA ARG A 94 -1.53 5.92 -7.52
C ARG A 94 -2.55 4.93 -7.00
N ILE A 95 -3.75 4.89 -7.59
CA ILE A 95 -4.81 3.95 -7.28
C ILE A 95 -4.87 2.92 -8.39
N ILE A 96 -4.29 1.75 -8.13
CA ILE A 96 -4.18 0.67 -9.09
C ILE A 96 -5.23 -0.38 -8.76
N VAL A 97 -6.20 -0.54 -9.67
CA VAL A 97 -7.31 -1.46 -9.51
C VAL A 97 -6.91 -2.86 -9.95
N ILE A 98 -7.18 -3.85 -9.09
CA ILE A 98 -6.96 -5.28 -9.34
C ILE A 98 -8.32 -5.96 -9.46
N SER A 99 -8.63 -6.48 -10.64
CA SER A 99 -9.91 -7.18 -10.89
C SER A 99 -9.94 -8.58 -10.28
N ASP A 100 -8.80 -9.28 -10.27
CA ASP A 100 -8.68 -10.65 -9.76
C ASP A 100 -7.34 -10.84 -9.03
N LEU A 101 -7.41 -11.22 -7.76
CA LEU A 101 -6.24 -11.48 -6.90
C LEU A 101 -5.61 -12.86 -7.17
N SER A 102 -6.35 -13.77 -7.79
CA SER A 102 -5.89 -15.10 -8.19
C SER A 102 -5.20 -15.09 -9.56
N ALA A 103 -5.50 -14.10 -10.39
CA ALA A 103 -4.79 -13.86 -11.63
C ALA A 103 -3.43 -13.20 -11.37
N HIS A 104 -2.46 -13.51 -12.22
CA HIS A 104 -1.22 -12.77 -12.24
C HIS A 104 -1.51 -11.32 -12.62
N LEU A 105 -0.84 -10.36 -11.95
CA LEU A 105 -0.88 -8.95 -12.35
C LEU A 105 -0.60 -8.83 -13.84
N ASP A 106 -1.45 -8.09 -14.56
CA ASP A 106 -1.25 -7.86 -15.97
C ASP A 106 -0.06 -6.92 -16.22
N TYR A 107 0.33 -6.76 -17.48
CA TYR A 107 1.46 -5.91 -17.82
C TYR A 107 1.25 -4.45 -17.42
N ALA A 108 0.05 -3.89 -17.61
CA ALA A 108 -0.25 -2.50 -17.30
C ALA A 108 -0.18 -2.23 -15.79
N GLN A 109 -0.79 -3.10 -14.99
CA GLN A 109 -0.72 -3.08 -13.53
C GLN A 109 0.73 -3.17 -13.04
N ARG A 110 1.52 -4.10 -13.60
CA ARG A 110 2.95 -4.20 -13.25
C ARG A 110 3.70 -2.92 -13.58
N GLN A 111 3.50 -2.33 -14.75
CA GLN A 111 4.17 -1.08 -15.11
C GLN A 111 3.74 0.08 -14.20
N ALA A 112 2.45 0.21 -13.89
CA ALA A 112 1.94 1.22 -12.99
C ALA A 112 2.56 1.11 -11.59
N ILE A 113 2.61 -0.11 -11.02
CA ILE A 113 3.29 -0.36 -9.73
C ILE A 113 4.76 0.02 -9.83
N LYS A 114 5.46 -0.43 -10.90
CA LYS A 114 6.88 -0.15 -11.10
C LYS A 114 7.16 1.36 -11.19
N GLN A 115 6.33 2.12 -11.90
CA GLN A 115 6.45 3.57 -12.01
C GLN A 115 6.24 4.24 -10.65
N CYS A 116 5.14 3.91 -9.95
CA CYS A 116 4.82 4.52 -8.65
C CYS A 116 5.91 4.29 -7.59
N LEU A 117 6.57 3.13 -7.62
CA LEU A 117 7.64 2.78 -6.69
C LEU A 117 9.01 3.36 -7.08
N ARG A 118 9.22 3.72 -8.35
CA ARG A 118 10.51 4.25 -8.87
C ARG A 118 10.62 5.77 -8.91
N ASP A 119 9.55 6.50 -8.62
CA ASP A 119 9.50 7.98 -8.51
C ASP A 119 10.36 8.53 -7.36
N ILE A 120 11.63 8.13 -7.29
CA ILE A 120 12.66 8.66 -6.39
C ILE A 120 13.55 9.53 -7.28
N GLN A 121 13.25 10.82 -7.33
CA GLN A 121 14.20 11.85 -7.79
C GLN A 121 14.79 12.52 -6.55
#